data_AF-V5HXS6-F1
#
_entry.id   AF-V5HXS6-F1
#
_cell.length_a   1.000
_cell.length_b   1.000
_cell.length_c   1.000
_cell.angle_alpha   90.00
_cell.angle_beta   90.00
_cell.angle_gamma   90.00
#
_symmetry.space_group_name_H-M   'P 1'
#
loop_
_entity.id
_entity.type
_entity.pdbx_description
1 polymer ?
#
loop_
_entity_poly.entity_id
_entity_poly.type
_entity_poly.pdbx_seq_one_letter_code
_entity_poly.pdbx_strand_id
1 'polypeptide(L)'
;MLLRTLATLLLAPKVQYGVLSSSTPSTQNDCMKLIQKGGRIACNLTGQQDYDRMSINNCWVICKENFNTFMIPHIECERIFKVDSWLAFQQTFGKLPPFGFEDCGDEYKKRLEKWVNDWAIHEEKAKKTICPHPAT
;
A
#
# COMPACT_ATOMS: atom_id res chain seq x y z
N MET A 1 53.37 13.41 4.38
CA MET A 1 52.66 12.22 4.91
C MET A 1 51.24 12.52 5.40
N LEU A 2 50.93 13.72 5.94
CA LEU A 2 49.57 14.08 6.37
C LEU A 2 48.50 14.17 5.26
N LEU A 3 48.89 14.46 4.00
CA LEU A 3 47.91 14.57 2.91
C LEU A 3 47.34 13.21 2.47
N ARG A 4 48.12 12.13 2.63
CA ARG A 4 47.70 10.78 2.23
C ARG A 4 46.76 10.13 3.25
N THR A 5 46.87 10.50 4.53
CA THR A 5 46.00 10.00 5.60
C THR A 5 44.61 10.67 5.60
N LEU A 6 44.52 11.93 5.17
CA LEU A 6 43.24 12.63 5.00
C LEU A 6 42.41 12.08 3.84
N ALA A 7 43.07 11.70 2.73
CA ALA A 7 42.39 11.11 1.58
C ALA A 7 41.78 9.73 1.90
N THR A 8 42.48 8.88 2.64
CA THR A 8 41.95 7.56 3.05
C THR A 8 40.83 7.68 4.10
N LEU A 9 40.87 8.66 5.01
CA LEU A 9 39.80 8.87 5.99
C LEU A 9 38.51 9.42 5.36
N LEU A 10 38.61 10.21 4.28
CA LEU A 10 37.46 10.76 3.54
C LEU A 10 36.88 9.78 2.50
N LEU A 11 37.64 8.77 2.09
CA LEU A 11 37.18 7.72 1.16
C LEU A 11 36.66 6.47 1.88
N ALA A 12 37.07 6.22 3.13
CA ALA A 12 36.58 5.09 3.93
C ALA A 12 35.05 5.06 4.17
N PRO A 13 34.30 6.19 4.31
CA PRO A 13 32.86 6.10 4.49
C PRO A 13 32.16 5.70 3.19
N LYS A 14 32.75 6.00 2.03
CA LYS A 14 32.09 5.76 0.73
C LYS A 14 32.05 4.29 0.32
N VAL A 15 32.82 3.43 0.98
CA VAL A 15 32.82 1.97 0.71
C VAL A 15 31.93 1.20 1.70
N GLN A 16 31.64 1.77 2.89
CA GLN A 16 30.70 1.16 3.83
C GLN A 16 29.23 1.44 3.49
N TYR A 17 28.94 2.56 2.80
CA TYR A 17 27.60 2.86 2.29
C TYR A 17 27.52 2.55 0.80
N GLY A 18 27.82 1.30 0.44
CA GLY A 18 27.74 0.79 -0.93
C GLY A 18 26.54 1.39 -1.67
N VAL A 19 26.86 2.36 -2.53
CA VAL A 19 25.95 2.96 -3.50
C VAL A 19 25.70 1.88 -4.54
N LEU A 20 24.76 1.01 -4.23
CA LEU A 20 23.91 0.33 -5.17
C LEU A 20 22.51 0.73 -4.76
N SER A 21 22.11 1.94 -5.15
CA SER A 21 20.70 2.32 -5.20
C SER A 21 20.03 1.52 -6.32
N SER A 22 19.96 0.19 -6.17
CA SER A 22 18.78 -0.52 -6.60
C SER A 22 17.68 0.01 -5.68
N SER A 23 16.85 0.91 -6.17
CA SER A 23 15.53 1.14 -5.58
C SER A 23 14.85 -0.21 -5.53
N THR A 24 14.99 -0.92 -4.40
CA THR A 24 14.22 -2.12 -4.13
C THR A 24 12.78 -1.70 -4.33
N PRO A 25 12.00 -2.39 -5.18
CA PRO A 25 10.56 -2.15 -5.21
C PRO A 25 10.11 -2.33 -3.77
N SER A 26 9.53 -1.29 -3.17
CA SER A 26 9.12 -1.37 -1.76
C SER A 26 8.24 -2.60 -1.65
N THR A 27 8.73 -3.63 -0.96
CA THR A 27 7.98 -4.87 -0.79
C THR A 27 6.66 -4.46 -0.20
N GLN A 28 5.59 -4.63 -0.98
CA GLN A 28 4.29 -4.09 -0.62
C GLN A 28 3.90 -4.65 0.75
N ASN A 29 3.62 -3.76 1.71
CA ASN A 29 3.29 -4.16 3.07
C ASN A 29 1.98 -4.98 3.10
N ASP A 30 1.71 -5.68 4.20
CA ASP A 30 0.56 -6.59 4.27
C ASP A 30 -0.78 -5.87 4.14
N CYS A 31 -0.86 -4.65 4.67
CA CYS A 31 -2.06 -3.82 4.65
C CYS A 31 -2.42 -3.39 3.23
N MET A 32 -1.41 -3.05 2.43
CA MET A 32 -1.56 -2.75 1.02
C MET A 32 -2.01 -3.98 0.24
N LYS A 33 -1.55 -5.19 0.59
CA LYS A 33 -2.05 -6.43 -0.03
C LYS A 33 -3.53 -6.64 0.30
N LEU A 34 -3.95 -6.35 1.54
CA LEU A 34 -5.35 -6.45 1.95
C LEU A 34 -6.24 -5.44 1.20
N ILE A 35 -5.80 -4.19 1.07
CA ILE A 35 -6.50 -3.15 0.30
C ILE A 35 -6.68 -3.59 -1.16
N GLN A 36 -5.61 -4.07 -1.81
CA GLN A 36 -5.70 -4.59 -3.18
C GLN A 36 -6.64 -5.79 -3.29
N LYS A 37 -6.59 -6.72 -2.33
CA LYS A 37 -7.43 -7.92 -2.33
C LYS A 37 -8.92 -7.56 -2.21
N GLY A 38 -9.32 -6.78 -1.21
CA GLY A 38 -10.72 -6.40 -1.06
C GLY A 38 -11.18 -5.45 -2.17
N GLY A 39 -10.28 -4.59 -2.66
CA GLY A 39 -10.55 -3.73 -3.80
C GLY A 39 -10.85 -4.51 -5.08
N ARG A 40 -10.05 -5.54 -5.38
CA ARG A 40 -10.30 -6.43 -6.52
C ARG A 40 -11.66 -7.12 -6.41
N ILE A 41 -12.04 -7.60 -5.22
CA ILE A 41 -13.36 -8.23 -5.00
C ILE A 41 -14.47 -7.21 -5.28
N ALA A 42 -14.41 -6.03 -4.67
CA ALA A 42 -15.43 -4.99 -4.84
C ALA A 42 -15.56 -4.49 -6.29
N CYS A 43 -14.43 -4.26 -6.97
CA CYS A 43 -14.41 -3.84 -8.36
C CYS A 43 -14.99 -4.93 -9.30
N ASN A 44 -14.59 -6.19 -9.13
CA ASN A 44 -15.12 -7.30 -9.92
C ASN A 44 -16.61 -7.49 -9.69
N LEU A 45 -17.06 -7.43 -8.44
CA LEU A 45 -18.46 -7.61 -8.05
C LEU A 45 -19.39 -6.59 -8.71
N THR A 46 -18.88 -5.39 -8.99
CA THR A 46 -19.64 -4.29 -9.59
C THR A 46 -19.43 -4.16 -11.10
N GLY A 47 -18.70 -5.09 -11.73
CA GLY A 47 -18.41 -5.05 -13.16
C GLY A 47 -17.42 -3.95 -13.57
N GLN A 48 -16.72 -3.34 -12.61
CA GLN A 48 -15.74 -2.28 -12.85
C GLN A 48 -14.34 -2.77 -13.23
N GLN A 49 -14.22 -4.08 -13.49
CA GLN A 49 -12.97 -4.82 -13.70
C GLN A 49 -12.08 -4.86 -12.45
N ASP A 50 -10.76 -4.97 -12.62
CA ASP A 50 -9.81 -5.14 -11.53
C ASP A 50 -9.56 -3.83 -10.75
N TYR A 51 -8.93 -3.96 -9.58
CA TYR A 51 -8.30 -2.86 -8.85
C TYR A 51 -7.30 -2.12 -9.75
N ASP A 52 -7.35 -0.78 -9.74
CA ASP A 52 -6.32 0.08 -10.36
C ASP A 52 -5.42 0.68 -9.27
N ARG A 53 -6.02 1.48 -8.39
CA ARG A 53 -5.30 2.22 -7.35
C ARG A 53 -6.21 2.59 -6.19
N MET A 54 -5.68 3.33 -5.23
CA MET A 54 -6.43 3.91 -4.12
C MET A 54 -6.24 5.43 -4.15
N SER A 55 -7.31 6.17 -3.83
CA SER A 55 -7.19 7.58 -3.45
C SER A 55 -6.81 7.66 -1.98
N ILE A 56 -5.58 8.08 -1.68
CA ILE A 56 -5.12 8.29 -0.31
C ILE A 56 -5.93 9.42 0.34
N ASN A 57 -6.11 10.53 -0.37
CA ASN A 57 -6.79 11.71 0.16
C ASN A 57 -8.27 11.45 0.48
N ASN A 58 -8.93 10.62 -0.32
CA ASN A 58 -10.35 10.34 -0.14
C ASN A 58 -10.64 8.98 0.52
N CYS A 59 -9.58 8.21 0.81
CA CYS A 59 -9.66 6.89 1.43
C CYS A 59 -10.60 5.89 0.74
N TRP A 60 -10.44 5.73 -0.58
CA TRP A 60 -11.22 4.76 -1.34
C TRP A 60 -10.42 4.04 -2.41
N VAL A 61 -10.93 2.88 -2.81
CA VAL A 61 -10.45 2.12 -3.95
C VAL A 61 -10.97 2.72 -5.25
N ILE A 62 -10.13 2.74 -6.27
CA ILE A 62 -10.44 3.10 -7.65
C ILE A 62 -10.25 1.85 -8.52
N CYS A 63 -11.28 1.53 -9.29
CA CYS A 63 -11.29 0.44 -10.25
C CYS A 63 -10.89 0.94 -11.65
N LYS A 64 -10.55 0.03 -12.58
CA LYS A 64 -10.14 0.42 -13.95
C LYS A 64 -11.20 1.23 -14.70
N GLU A 65 -12.46 0.85 -14.61
CA GLU A 65 -13.58 1.56 -15.27
C GLU A 65 -14.10 2.77 -14.46
N ASN A 66 -13.68 2.89 -13.19
CA ASN A 66 -13.81 4.08 -12.33
C ASN A 66 -15.19 4.79 -12.35
N PHE A 67 -16.29 4.05 -12.26
CA PHE A 67 -17.64 4.63 -12.16
C PHE A 67 -18.27 4.53 -10.76
N ASN A 68 -17.71 3.72 -9.86
CA ASN A 68 -17.98 3.71 -8.42
C ASN A 68 -16.67 3.62 -7.62
N THR A 69 -16.71 4.11 -6.39
CA THR A 69 -15.59 4.09 -5.44
C THR A 69 -15.96 3.31 -4.19
N PHE A 70 -15.01 2.57 -3.61
CA PHE A 70 -15.25 1.77 -2.40
C PHE A 70 -14.44 2.29 -1.22
N MET A 71 -15.12 2.70 -0.16
CA MET A 71 -14.45 3.23 1.03
C MET A 71 -13.57 2.16 1.68
N ILE A 72 -12.37 2.57 2.04
CA ILE A 72 -11.45 1.84 2.91
C ILE A 72 -11.71 2.33 4.34
N PRO A 73 -11.51 1.52 5.39
CA PRO A 73 -11.61 2.03 6.76
C PRO A 73 -10.70 3.25 6.97
N HIS A 74 -11.28 4.37 7.44
CA HIS A 74 -10.67 5.71 7.40
C HIS A 74 -9.21 5.77 7.90
N ILE A 75 -8.95 5.13 9.04
CA ILE A 75 -7.65 5.17 9.72
C ILE A 75 -6.53 4.48 8.93
N GLU A 76 -6.88 3.62 7.97
CA GLU A 76 -5.94 2.92 7.09
C GLU A 76 -5.37 3.83 5.99
N CYS A 77 -6.04 4.97 5.76
CA CYS A 77 -5.63 5.97 4.78
C CYS A 77 -4.98 7.18 5.43
N GLU A 78 -5.05 7.28 6.76
CA GLU A 78 -4.28 8.26 7.50
C GLU A 78 -2.80 7.91 7.34
N ARG A 79 -2.03 8.87 6.81
CA ARG A 79 -0.59 8.74 6.64
C ARG A 79 0.05 8.47 8.01
N ILE A 80 0.56 7.24 8.18
CA ILE A 80 0.99 6.65 9.47
C ILE A 80 2.15 7.42 10.14
N PHE A 81 2.94 8.16 9.36
CA PHE A 81 4.06 8.92 9.90
C PHE A 81 3.61 10.20 10.63
N LYS A 82 4.16 10.41 11.83
CA LYS A 82 4.29 11.74 12.43
C LYS A 82 5.09 12.64 11.49
N VAL A 83 4.75 13.94 11.45
CA VAL A 83 5.39 14.94 10.57
C VAL A 83 6.93 14.90 10.65
N ASP A 84 7.48 14.68 11.84
CA ASP A 84 8.93 14.64 12.07
C ASP A 84 9.62 13.46 11.35
N SER A 85 8.94 12.31 11.24
CA SER A 85 9.44 11.14 10.51
C SER A 85 9.43 11.38 9.00
N TRP A 86 8.44 12.13 8.49
CA TRP A 86 8.42 12.55 7.08
C TRP A 86 9.60 13.45 6.75
N LEU A 87 9.86 14.43 7.63
CA LEU A 87 10.95 15.39 7.45
C LEU A 87 12.31 14.68 7.44
N ALA A 88 12.55 13.79 8.41
CA ALA A 88 13.78 13.01 8.47
C ALA A 88 13.99 12.14 7.23
N PHE A 89 12.94 11.47 6.75
CA PHE A 89 13.02 10.67 5.52
C PHE A 89 13.33 11.56 4.31
N GLN A 90 12.62 12.69 4.16
CA GLN A 90 12.82 13.60 3.03
C GLN A 90 14.24 14.20 3.01
N GLN A 91 14.77 14.60 4.16
CA GLN A 91 16.14 15.10 4.28
C GLN A 91 17.18 14.02 3.92
N THR A 92 16.90 12.76 4.24
CA THR A 92 17.83 11.63 4.00
C THR A 92 17.80 11.17 2.55
N PHE A 93 16.61 11.04 1.95
CA PHE A 93 16.42 10.37 0.66
C PHE A 93 16.04 11.33 -0.49
N GLY A 94 15.84 12.62 -0.21
CA GLY A 94 15.47 13.63 -1.21
C GLY A 94 14.07 13.45 -1.82
N LYS A 95 13.27 12.54 -1.27
CA LYS A 95 11.90 12.23 -1.73
C LYS A 95 11.01 11.88 -0.54
N LEU A 96 9.69 11.95 -0.73
CA LEU A 96 8.75 11.44 0.26
C LEU A 96 8.81 9.90 0.30
N PRO A 97 8.60 9.28 1.48
CA PRO A 97 8.36 7.84 1.58
C PRO A 97 7.29 7.37 0.59
N PRO A 98 7.47 6.20 -0.06
CA PRO A 98 6.43 5.63 -0.90
C PRO A 98 5.18 5.33 -0.08
N PHE A 99 4.03 5.26 -0.75
CA PHE A 99 2.80 4.80 -0.09
C PHE A 99 2.94 3.33 0.32
N GLY A 100 2.52 3.00 1.55
CA GLY A 100 2.71 1.67 2.14
C GLY A 100 4.16 1.38 2.58
N PHE A 101 4.97 2.41 2.83
CA PHE A 101 6.34 2.26 3.31
C PHE A 101 6.43 1.61 4.71
N GLU A 102 5.54 1.97 5.64
CA GLU A 102 5.42 1.31 6.94
C GLU A 102 4.27 0.31 6.90
N ASP A 103 4.42 -0.80 7.61
CA ASP A 103 3.32 -1.73 7.86
C ASP A 103 2.27 -1.07 8.76
N CYS A 104 0.99 -1.33 8.51
CA CYS A 104 -0.04 -0.83 9.42
C CYS A 104 0.00 -1.61 10.73
N GLY A 105 -0.31 -0.95 11.86
CA GLY A 105 -0.36 -1.60 13.16
C GLY A 105 -1.37 -2.74 13.22
N ASP A 106 -1.23 -3.64 14.20
CA ASP A 106 -2.04 -4.87 14.27
C ASP A 106 -3.56 -4.62 14.34
N GLU A 107 -3.99 -3.55 15.00
CA GLU A 107 -5.41 -3.17 15.04
C GLU A 107 -5.94 -2.84 13.65
N TYR A 108 -5.13 -2.14 12.87
CA TYR A 108 -5.45 -1.68 11.53
C TYR A 108 -5.49 -2.85 10.55
N LYS A 109 -4.49 -3.74 10.64
CA LYS A 109 -4.47 -4.99 9.89
C LYS A 109 -5.74 -5.81 10.11
N LYS A 110 -6.20 -5.94 11.36
CA LYS A 110 -7.47 -6.64 11.67
C LYS A 110 -8.70 -5.98 11.05
N ARG A 111 -8.76 -4.64 11.03
CA ARG A 111 -9.86 -3.90 10.40
C ARG A 111 -9.88 -4.14 8.89
N LEU A 112 -8.72 -4.12 8.24
CA LEU A 112 -8.58 -4.44 6.82
C LEU A 112 -8.93 -5.90 6.51
N GLU A 113 -8.49 -6.85 7.34
CA GLU A 113 -8.86 -8.27 7.21
C GLU A 113 -10.38 -8.44 7.28
N LYS A 114 -11.04 -7.77 8.25
CA LYS A 114 -12.49 -7.77 8.35
C LYS A 114 -13.13 -7.19 7.08
N TRP A 115 -12.65 -6.05 6.61
CA TRP A 115 -13.17 -5.39 5.40
C TRP A 115 -13.05 -6.30 4.15
N VAL A 116 -11.92 -6.99 3.98
CA VAL A 116 -11.74 -7.99 2.92
C VAL A 116 -12.73 -9.14 3.05
N ASN A 117 -12.92 -9.65 4.28
CA ASN A 117 -13.84 -10.76 4.54
C ASN A 117 -15.30 -10.36 4.27
N ASP A 118 -15.69 -9.14 4.64
CA ASP A 118 -17.03 -8.61 4.35
C ASP A 118 -17.27 -8.60 2.82
N TRP A 119 -16.32 -8.11 2.03
CA TRP A 119 -16.41 -8.14 0.56
C TRP A 119 -16.48 -9.56 -0.02
N ALA A 120 -15.69 -10.50 0.50
CA ALA A 120 -15.76 -11.90 0.08
C ALA A 120 -17.14 -12.52 0.37
N ILE A 121 -17.74 -12.20 1.53
CA ILE A 121 -19.11 -12.62 1.87
C ILE A 121 -20.12 -12.01 0.89
N HIS A 122 -19.96 -10.73 0.53
CA HIS A 122 -20.82 -10.07 -0.45
C HIS A 122 -20.73 -10.74 -1.83
N GLU A 123 -19.52 -11.09 -2.27
CA GLU A 123 -19.30 -11.79 -3.52
C GLU A 123 -20.03 -13.15 -3.54
N GLU A 124 -19.88 -13.95 -2.49
CA GLU A 124 -20.54 -15.25 -2.38
C GLU A 124 -22.07 -15.13 -2.32
N LYS A 125 -22.60 -14.12 -1.63
CA LYS A 125 -24.04 -13.83 -1.63
C LYS A 125 -24.52 -13.43 -3.02
N ALA A 126 -23.79 -12.57 -3.71
CA ALA A 126 -24.15 -12.14 -5.06
C ALA A 126 -24.17 -13.31 -6.05
N LYS A 127 -23.17 -14.20 -6.02
CA LYS A 127 -23.15 -15.42 -6.84
C LYS A 127 -24.40 -16.27 -6.62
N LYS A 128 -24.86 -16.42 -5.36
CA LYS A 128 -26.05 -17.21 -5.02
C LYS A 128 -27.37 -16.54 -5.40
N THR A 129 -27.45 -15.21 -5.30
CA THR A 129 -28.71 -14.48 -5.51
C THR A 129 -28.91 -14.05 -6.97
N ILE A 130 -27.84 -13.71 -7.69
CA ILE A 130 -27.90 -13.12 -9.03
C ILE A 130 -27.82 -14.21 -10.12
N CYS A 131 -27.11 -15.32 -9.88
CA CYS A 131 -27.09 -16.45 -10.81
C CYS A 131 -28.19 -17.44 -10.41
N PRO A 132 -29.36 -17.48 -11.09
CA PRO A 132 -30.36 -18.49 -10.80
C PRO A 132 -29.77 -19.86 -11.13
N HIS A 133 -29.77 -20.78 -10.16
CA HIS A 133 -29.63 -22.19 -10.50
C HIS A 133 -30.78 -22.55 -11.44
N PRO A 134 -30.52 -23.22 -12.59
CA PRO A 134 -31.61 -23.71 -13.41
C PRO A 134 -32.48 -24.62 -12.54
N ALA A 135 -33.78 -24.31 -12.48
CA ALA A 135 -34.75 -25.16 -11.82
C ALA A 135 -34.66 -26.54 -12.49
N THR A 136 -34.18 -27.53 -11.75
CA THR A 136 -34.25 -28.95 -12.10
C THR A 136 -35.69 -29.42 -12.15
#